data_AF-A0A968GND2-F1
#
_entry.id   AF-A0A968GND2-F1
#
_cell.length_a   1.000
_cell.length_b   1.000
_cell.length_c   1.000
_cell.angle_alpha   90.00
_cell.angle_beta   90.00
_cell.angle_gamma   90.00
#
_symmetry.space_group_name_H-M   'P 1'
#
loop_
_entity.id
_entity.type
_entity.pdbx_description
1 polymer ?
#
loop_
_entity_poly.entity_id
_entity_poly.type
_entity_poly.pdbx_seq_one_letter_code
_entity_poly.pdbx_strand_id
1 'polypeptide(L)'
;MTQPSLGFVIIFLLFSLLFLSNSYKLWFKTEEYYQSIYNSLTREPSVYPFRAFFLKRVENKRSWILWQKVFSLLGIIAVLAADVLVVMAYLK
;
A
#
# COMPACT_ATOMS: atom_id res chain seq x y z
N MET A 1 -22.67 17.17 -11.46
CA MET A 1 -21.67 16.22 -10.93
C MET A 1 -22.37 14.87 -10.81
N THR A 2 -21.86 13.83 -11.45
CA THR A 2 -22.44 12.48 -11.36
C THR A 2 -22.04 11.85 -10.03
N GLN A 3 -23.03 11.48 -9.21
CA GLN A 3 -22.84 10.73 -7.97
C GLN A 3 -22.11 9.40 -8.29
N PRO A 4 -21.04 9.03 -7.55
CA PRO A 4 -20.39 7.75 -7.74
C PRO A 4 -21.35 6.60 -7.40
N SER A 5 -21.27 5.48 -8.11
CA SER A 5 -22.09 4.32 -7.78
C SER A 5 -21.69 3.72 -6.44
N LEU A 6 -22.63 3.11 -5.72
CA LEU A 6 -22.35 2.41 -4.47
C LEU A 6 -21.26 1.34 -4.65
N GLY A 7 -21.30 0.60 -5.77
CA GLY A 7 -20.29 -0.40 -6.09
C GLY A 7 -18.88 0.20 -6.24
N PHE A 8 -18.75 1.35 -6.89
CA PHE A 8 -17.48 2.07 -6.96
C PHE A 8 -16.98 2.48 -5.57
N VAL A 9 -17.84 3.05 -4.73
CA VAL A 9 -17.48 3.50 -3.38
C VAL A 9 -17.00 2.32 -2.53
N ILE A 10 -17.71 1.20 -2.54
CA ILE A 10 -17.33 0.00 -1.80
C ILE A 10 -15.96 -0.52 -2.26
N ILE A 11 -15.75 -0.67 -3.57
CA ILE A 11 -14.47 -1.15 -4.11
C ILE A 11 -13.34 -0.19 -3.74
N PHE A 12 -13.57 1.12 -3.84
CA PHE A 12 -12.60 2.14 -3.47
C PHE A 12 -12.18 2.01 -1.99
N LEU A 13 -13.15 1.94 -1.08
CA LEU A 13 -12.90 1.79 0.35
C LEU A 13 -12.20 0.47 0.70
N LEU A 14 -12.48 -0.61 -0.04
CA LEU A 14 -11.74 -1.87 0.12
C LEU A 14 -10.26 -1.72 -0.27
N PHE A 15 -9.95 -1.00 -1.36
CA PHE A 15 -8.56 -0.69 -1.70
C PHE A 15 -7.89 0.19 -0.65
N SER A 16 -8.59 1.20 -0.13
CA SER A 16 -8.11 2.02 0.99
C SER A 16 -7.79 1.17 2.22
N LEU A 17 -8.69 0.24 2.58
CA LEU A 17 -8.49 -0.68 3.69
C LEU A 17 -7.28 -1.59 3.48
N LEU A 18 -7.09 -2.12 2.27
CA LEU A 18 -5.90 -2.92 1.92
C LEU A 18 -4.61 -2.10 2.07
N PHE A 19 -4.60 -0.86 1.61
CA PHE A 19 -3.45 0.04 1.76
C PHE A 19 -3.14 0.32 3.24
N LEU A 20 -4.17 0.64 4.04
CA LEU A 20 -4.03 0.91 5.46
C LEU A 20 -3.57 -0.34 6.23
N SER A 21 -4.07 -1.53 5.88
CA SER A 21 -3.63 -2.81 6.46
C SER A 21 -2.15 -3.10 6.19
N ASN A 22 -1.68 -2.83 4.96
CA ASN A 22 -0.27 -2.96 4.62
C ASN A 22 0.60 -1.92 5.36
N SER A 23 0.11 -0.69 5.46
CA SER A 23 0.77 0.35 6.27
C SER A 23 0.87 -0.09 7.73
N TYR A 24 -0.21 -0.60 8.34
CA TYR A 24 -0.18 -1.14 9.69
C TYR A 24 0.90 -2.22 9.86
N LYS A 25 0.98 -3.20 8.95
CA LYS A 25 2.04 -4.22 8.98
C LYS A 25 3.43 -3.62 8.87
N LEU A 26 3.62 -2.64 7.98
CA LEU A 26 4.90 -1.92 7.86
C LEU A 26 5.31 -1.22 9.16
N TRP A 27 4.36 -0.64 9.89
CA TRP A 27 4.63 0.14 11.11
C TRP A 27 4.83 -0.72 12.35
N PHE A 28 4.04 -1.77 12.52
CA PHE A 28 3.98 -2.56 13.76
C PHE A 28 4.53 -3.99 13.62
N LYS A 29 4.66 -4.50 12.40
CA LYS A 29 5.18 -5.83 12.09
C LYS A 29 6.30 -5.75 11.04
N THR A 30 7.15 -4.74 11.16
CA THR A 30 8.14 -4.37 10.12
C THR A 30 9.03 -5.55 9.71
N GLU A 31 9.46 -6.38 10.66
CA GLU A 31 10.33 -7.53 10.36
C GLU A 31 9.61 -8.62 9.55
N GLU A 32 8.45 -9.06 10.04
CA GLU A 32 7.61 -10.06 9.34
C GLU A 32 7.23 -9.54 7.95
N TYR A 33 6.89 -8.25 7.85
CA TYR A 33 6.54 -7.61 6.61
C TYR A 33 7.73 -7.56 5.64
N TYR A 34 8.91 -7.12 6.10
CA TYR A 34 10.13 -7.12 5.30
C TYR A 34 10.46 -8.53 4.79
N GLN A 35 10.43 -9.53 5.67
CA GLN A 35 10.75 -10.91 5.30
C GLN A 35 9.76 -11.47 4.29
N SER A 36 8.47 -11.14 4.44
CA SER A 36 7.44 -11.55 3.47
C SER A 36 7.72 -10.99 2.07
N ILE A 37 8.09 -9.70 1.98
CA ILE A 37 8.42 -9.04 0.71
C ILE A 37 9.70 -9.65 0.11
N TYR A 38 10.73 -9.84 0.93
CA TYR A 38 11.98 -10.46 0.49
C TYR A 38 11.74 -11.87 -0.05
N ASN A 39 10.98 -12.70 0.67
CA ASN A 39 10.63 -14.06 0.25
C ASN A 39 9.81 -14.07 -1.04
N SER A 40 8.85 -13.14 -1.20
CA SER A 40 8.09 -13.00 -2.44
C SER A 40 8.98 -12.61 -3.61
N LEU A 41 9.99 -11.76 -3.37
CA LEU A 41 10.95 -11.34 -4.39
C LEU A 41 12.02 -12.40 -4.68
N THR A 42 12.31 -13.33 -3.76
CA THR A 42 13.31 -14.39 -3.98
C THR A 42 12.72 -15.70 -4.50
N ARG A 43 11.40 -15.88 -4.42
CA ARG A 43 10.70 -17.09 -4.89
C ARG A 43 10.90 -17.30 -6.40
N GLU A 44 11.16 -18.54 -6.77
CA GLU A 44 11.19 -19.01 -8.16
C GLU A 44 9.98 -19.91 -8.46
N PRO A 45 9.39 -19.84 -9.67
CA PRO A 45 9.65 -18.85 -10.73
C PRO A 45 9.15 -17.45 -10.34
N SER A 46 9.87 -16.41 -10.78
CA SER A 46 9.48 -15.02 -10.52
C SER A 46 8.37 -14.57 -11.45
N VAL A 47 7.22 -14.21 -10.89
CA VAL A 47 6.08 -13.62 -11.62
C VAL A 47 6.17 -12.10 -11.76
N TYR A 48 7.14 -11.45 -11.10
CA TYR A 48 7.23 -9.98 -11.07
C TYR A 48 8.19 -9.42 -12.14
N PRO A 49 7.71 -8.56 -13.07
CA PRO A 49 8.61 -7.78 -13.90
C PRO A 49 9.43 -6.84 -13.01
N PHE A 50 10.71 -6.64 -13.33
CA PHE A 50 11.65 -5.80 -12.55
C PHE A 50 12.04 -6.34 -11.16
N ARG A 51 11.93 -7.65 -10.90
CA ARG A 51 12.41 -8.29 -9.65
C ARG A 51 13.77 -7.75 -9.18
N ALA A 52 14.75 -7.71 -10.08
CA ALA A 52 16.12 -7.28 -9.74
C ALA A 52 16.18 -5.83 -9.19
N PHE A 53 15.34 -4.93 -9.71
CA PHE A 53 15.26 -3.56 -9.22
C PHE A 53 14.71 -3.50 -7.79
N PHE A 54 13.64 -4.25 -7.51
CA PHE A 54 13.06 -4.32 -6.17
C PHE A 54 13.99 -5.01 -5.19
N LEU A 55 14.63 -6.11 -5.60
CA LEU A 55 15.57 -6.85 -4.77
C LEU A 55 16.75 -5.96 -4.34
N LYS A 56 17.35 -5.22 -5.28
CA LYS A 56 18.44 -4.26 -5.00
C LYS A 56 18.04 -3.15 -4.03
N ARG A 57 16.77 -2.70 -4.05
CA ARG A 57 16.29 -1.72 -3.05
C ARG A 57 16.09 -2.34 -1.67
N VAL A 58 15.62 -3.59 -1.62
CA VAL A 58 15.33 -4.30 -0.38
C VAL A 58 16.63 -4.72 0.33
N GLU A 59 17.73 -4.97 -0.40
CA GLU A 59 19.06 -5.29 0.15
C GLU A 59 19.52 -4.32 1.25
N ASN A 60 19.31 -3.01 1.07
CA ASN A 60 19.54 -2.04 2.14
C ASN A 60 18.27 -1.89 3.00
N LYS A 61 18.04 -2.86 3.88
CA LYS A 61 16.86 -2.91 4.77
C LYS A 61 16.59 -1.61 5.51
N ARG A 62 17.62 -0.97 6.07
CA ARG A 62 17.43 0.27 6.86
C ARG A 62 16.91 1.42 5.98
N SER A 63 17.53 1.61 4.81
CA SER A 63 17.09 2.61 3.84
C SER A 63 15.69 2.29 3.32
N TRP A 64 15.43 1.02 3.00
CA TRP A 64 14.12 0.56 2.56
C TRP A 64 13.02 0.85 3.58
N ILE A 65 13.21 0.48 4.86
CA ILE A 65 12.23 0.74 5.92
C ILE A 65 11.96 2.23 6.06
N LEU A 66 13.01 3.06 6.03
CA LEU A 66 12.86 4.52 6.14
C LEU A 66 11.99 5.07 5.01
N TRP A 67 12.34 4.76 3.76
CA TRP A 67 11.60 5.24 2.59
C TRP A 67 10.17 4.70 2.56
N GLN A 68 9.97 3.42 2.90
CA GLN A 68 8.63 2.84 2.96
C GLN A 68 7.75 3.54 3.99
N LYS A 69 8.29 3.87 5.18
CA LYS A 69 7.54 4.59 6.21
C LYS A 69 7.19 6.02 5.77
N VAL A 70 8.13 6.72 5.12
CA VAL A 70 7.88 8.05 4.55
C VAL A 70 6.77 7.99 3.49
N PHE A 71 6.86 7.07 2.52
CA PHE A 71 5.82 6.93 1.50
C PHE A 71 4.48 6.45 2.07
N SER A 72 4.50 5.59 3.09
CA SER A 72 3.29 5.15 3.79
C SER A 72 2.60 6.33 4.49
N LEU A 73 3.32 7.25 5.14
CA LEU A 73 2.72 8.45 5.74
C LEU A 73 2.03 9.33 4.69
N LEU A 74 2.72 9.62 3.59
CA LEU A 74 2.15 10.40 2.49
C LEU A 74 0.91 9.71 1.91
N GLY A 75 0.99 8.39 1.72
CA GLY A 75 -0.12 7.59 1.22
C GLY A 75 -1.31 7.54 2.19
N ILE A 76 -1.09 7.45 3.51
CA ILE A 76 -2.17 7.47 4.51
C ILE A 76 -2.93 8.79 4.42
N ILE A 77 -2.22 9.92 4.34
CA ILE A 77 -2.85 11.25 4.21
C ILE A 77 -3.67 11.32 2.92
N ALA A 78 -3.11 10.87 1.80
CA ALA A 78 -3.79 10.89 0.51
C ALA A 78 -5.04 9.99 0.49
N VAL A 79 -4.95 8.78 1.05
CA VAL A 79 -6.07 7.84 1.13
C VAL A 79 -7.18 8.38 2.01
N LEU A 80 -6.87 8.91 3.20
CA LEU A 80 -7.89 9.50 4.08
C LEU A 80 -8.59 10.69 3.42
N ALA A 81 -7.84 11.57 2.76
CA ALA A 81 -8.42 12.69 2.02
C ALA A 81 -9.35 12.20 0.90
N ALA A 82 -8.92 11.19 0.13
CA ALA A 82 -9.71 10.63 -0.95
C ALA A 82 -10.96 9.90 -0.45
N ASP A 83 -10.88 9.13 0.65
CA ASP A 83 -12.02 8.45 1.27
C ASP A 83 -13.10 9.47 1.67
N VAL A 84 -12.72 10.56 2.32
CA VAL A 84 -13.64 11.66 2.69
C VAL A 84 -14.31 12.23 1.44
N LEU A 85 -13.54 12.54 0.39
CA LEU A 85 -14.08 13.11 -0.85
C LEU A 85 -15.04 12.15 -1.56
N VAL A 86 -14.71 10.86 -1.64
CA VAL A 86 -15.54 9.84 -2.29
C VAL A 86 -16.84 9.64 -1.52
N VAL A 87 -16.79 9.52 -0.19
CA VAL A 87 -17.99 9.37 0.64
C VAL A 87 -18.85 10.62 0.59
N MET A 88 -18.26 11.81 0.65
CA MET A 88 -19.00 13.07 0.48
C MET A 88 -19.66 13.17 -0.89
N ALA A 89 -18.98 12.73 -1.96
CA ALA A 89 -19.54 12.74 -3.30
C ALA A 89 -20.70 11.73 -3.45
N TYR A 90 -20.69 10.64 -2.67
CA TYR A 90 -21.76 9.64 -2.66
C TYR A 90 -23.00 10.08 -1.86
N LEU A 91 -22.81 10.81 -0.75
CA LEU A 91 -23.91 11.27 0.11
C LEU A 91 -24.58 12.56 -0.40
N LYS A 92 -23.96 13.24 -1.36
CA LYS A 92 -24.54 14.38 -2.09
C LYS A 92 -25.44 13.92 -3.22
#